data_AF-A0A955XYI4-F1
#
_entry.id   AF-A0A955XYI4-F1
#
_cell.length_a   1.000
_cell.length_b   1.000
_cell.length_c   1.000
_cell.angle_alpha   90.00
_cell.angle_beta   90.00
_cell.angle_gamma   90.00
#
_symmetry.space_group_name_H-M   'P 1'
#
loop_
_entity.id
_entity.type
_entity.pdbx_description
1 polymer ?
#
loop_
_entity_poly.entity_id
_entity_poly.type
_entity_poly.pdbx_seq_one_letter_code
_entity_poly.pdbx_strand_id
1 'polypeptide(L)'
;MTAIPDVIAVPGLDAPTLESPAHRRDWLRELSRDELLDRLVKMTKSLIVLAPETVTFLSDLTGLPPGEIGASPYALRAVALAGTDGAHVYHHELRRHIPWPSELVGAEETHEEAHGEWVLGTLKAGKYQSFCQDDPLSPLNPGHMSKWGPHELLHRAFRFYWSERMSPWELYLGAKLNELVPVVHWYGLDEICRLDRIGFEREAEQERPNARLEDARWLHLEGDQLEEWVDASCDHLIASLDHFENELDAIQEEIRSGRVQRVPHPVLDSSSDALAYVSGHFTRLNSKGYHKVFKGLLTPERDYFTTVPEYLDFVESRFDQLLTGEIRIERQRSEGRKRAREIRDLYSRAVLMGGSTFWMVENSIKSAKSVVDALWTGDGDQSSELIQRLLDDLPPDGSAVLCQTGTATPLAEPNPGAIG
;
A
#
# COMPACT_ATOMS: atom_id res chain seq x y z
N MET A 1 19.12 -22.04 -9.50
CA MET A 1 17.97 -21.15 -9.23
C MET A 1 16.73 -21.89 -9.71
N THR A 2 15.81 -22.20 -8.81
CA THR A 2 14.48 -22.71 -9.15
C THR A 2 13.74 -21.66 -9.98
N ALA A 3 12.97 -22.09 -10.98
CA ALA A 3 12.15 -21.15 -11.74
C ALA A 3 11.10 -20.53 -10.80
N ILE A 4 10.97 -19.20 -10.84
CA ILE A 4 9.93 -18.49 -10.08
C ILE A 4 8.58 -18.90 -10.68
N PRO A 5 7.60 -19.33 -9.87
CA PRO A 5 6.29 -19.75 -10.39
C PRO A 5 5.55 -18.58 -11.05
N ASP A 6 4.73 -18.87 -12.07
CA ASP A 6 3.89 -17.85 -12.72
C ASP A 6 2.66 -17.49 -11.87
N VAL A 7 2.26 -18.39 -10.97
CA VAL A 7 1.12 -18.20 -10.09
C VAL A 7 1.45 -18.69 -8.69
N ILE A 8 1.15 -17.87 -7.68
CA ILE A 8 1.17 -18.26 -6.28
C ILE A 8 -0.22 -18.10 -5.65
N ALA A 9 -0.48 -18.93 -4.65
CA ALA A 9 -1.72 -18.98 -3.90
C ALA A 9 -1.39 -18.87 -2.41
N VAL A 10 -1.79 -17.76 -1.79
CA VAL A 10 -1.50 -17.50 -0.38
C VAL A 10 -2.76 -17.82 0.45
N PRO A 11 -2.76 -18.91 1.24
CA PRO A 11 -3.92 -19.32 2.03
C PRO A 11 -4.18 -18.36 3.19
N GLY A 12 -5.45 -18.23 3.57
CA GLY A 12 -5.93 -17.43 4.69
C GLY A 12 -6.60 -18.31 5.74
N LEU A 13 -7.33 -17.68 6.66
CA LEU A 13 -8.15 -18.41 7.61
C LEU A 13 -9.24 -19.19 6.87
N ASP A 14 -9.43 -20.44 7.29
CA ASP A 14 -10.55 -21.25 6.85
C ASP A 14 -11.83 -20.73 7.51
N ALA A 15 -12.72 -20.19 6.68
CA ALA A 15 -13.97 -19.57 7.08
C ALA A 15 -15.11 -20.08 6.19
N PRO A 16 -16.32 -20.29 6.74
CA PRO A 16 -17.46 -20.70 5.94
C PRO A 16 -17.84 -19.61 4.93
N THR A 17 -18.39 -20.04 3.79
CA THR A 17 -19.03 -19.13 2.85
C THR A 17 -20.31 -18.58 3.47
N LEU A 18 -20.25 -17.36 4.00
CA LEU A 18 -21.40 -16.61 4.53
C LEU A 18 -21.83 -15.49 3.58
N GLU A 19 -23.01 -14.92 3.86
CA GLU A 19 -23.70 -13.95 3.00
C GLU A 19 -22.93 -12.63 2.81
N SER A 20 -22.10 -12.22 3.77
CA SER A 20 -21.38 -10.94 3.73
C SER A 20 -20.00 -11.03 4.43
N PRO A 21 -19.07 -10.11 4.12
CA PRO A 21 -17.84 -9.89 4.89
C PRO A 21 -18.10 -9.69 6.39
N ALA A 22 -19.10 -8.87 6.75
CA ALA A 22 -19.45 -8.61 8.14
C ALA A 22 -19.84 -9.89 8.90
N HIS A 23 -20.71 -10.73 8.32
CA HIS A 23 -21.11 -12.00 8.94
C HIS A 23 -19.92 -12.96 9.14
N ARG A 24 -18.91 -12.95 8.25
CA ARG A 24 -17.68 -13.73 8.43
C ARG A 24 -16.82 -13.21 9.58
N ARG A 25 -16.72 -11.89 9.75
CA ARG A 25 -15.98 -11.28 10.86
C ARG A 25 -16.67 -11.54 12.20
N ASP A 26 -17.99 -11.43 12.27
CA ASP A 26 -18.76 -11.80 13.47
C ASP A 26 -18.58 -13.28 13.82
N TRP A 27 -18.67 -14.17 12.83
CA TRP A 27 -18.40 -15.58 13.03
C TRP A 27 -16.98 -15.84 13.57
N LEU A 28 -15.95 -15.15 13.04
CA LEU A 28 -14.57 -15.25 13.57
C LEU A 28 -14.46 -14.78 15.02
N ARG A 29 -15.19 -13.74 15.41
CA ARG A 29 -15.22 -13.20 16.80
C ARG A 29 -15.94 -14.13 17.77
N GLU A 30 -16.90 -14.91 17.29
CA GLU A 30 -17.68 -15.86 18.09
C GLU A 30 -17.01 -17.22 18.28
N LEU A 31 -15.94 -17.52 17.55
CA LEU A 31 -15.18 -18.75 17.73
C LEU A 31 -14.64 -18.87 19.14
N SER A 32 -14.65 -20.09 19.69
CA SER A 32 -13.89 -20.37 20.90
C SER A 32 -12.39 -20.22 20.64
N ARG A 33 -11.61 -19.96 21.70
CA ARG A 33 -10.15 -19.84 21.60
C ARG A 33 -9.52 -21.04 20.90
N ASP A 34 -9.96 -22.26 21.24
CA ASP A 34 -9.44 -23.50 20.67
C ASP A 34 -9.74 -23.59 19.15
N GLU A 35 -10.93 -23.17 18.73
CA GLU A 35 -11.31 -23.15 17.31
C GLU A 35 -10.55 -22.11 16.50
N LEU A 36 -10.25 -20.96 17.11
CA LEU A 36 -9.45 -19.90 16.52
C LEU A 36 -7.98 -20.32 16.39
N LEU A 37 -7.43 -20.91 17.46
CA LEU A 37 -6.08 -21.44 17.51
C LEU A 37 -5.87 -22.51 16.44
N ASP A 38 -6.76 -23.51 16.35
CA ASP A 38 -6.69 -24.57 15.34
C ASP A 38 -6.63 -24.00 13.92
N ARG A 39 -7.43 -22.97 13.62
CA ARG A 39 -7.44 -22.32 12.30
C ARG A 39 -6.17 -21.52 12.02
N LEU A 40 -5.70 -20.74 12.99
CA LEU A 40 -4.46 -19.97 12.84
C LEU A 40 -3.25 -20.90 12.69
N VAL A 41 -3.18 -22.00 13.43
CA VAL A 41 -2.13 -23.02 13.28
C VAL A 41 -2.20 -23.65 11.89
N LYS A 42 -3.38 -24.02 11.40
CA LYS A 42 -3.55 -24.58 10.05
C LYS A 42 -3.11 -23.61 8.95
N MET A 43 -3.53 -22.34 9.04
CA MET A 43 -3.11 -21.30 8.11
C MET A 43 -1.59 -21.12 8.15
N THR A 44 -1.02 -20.99 9.35
CA THR A 44 0.41 -20.75 9.54
C THR A 44 1.26 -21.92 9.03
N LYS A 45 0.87 -23.17 9.31
CA LYS A 45 1.52 -24.38 8.75
C LYS A 45 1.51 -24.36 7.22
N SER A 46 0.38 -24.00 6.62
CA SER A 46 0.27 -23.91 5.16
C SER A 46 1.18 -22.81 4.59
N LEU A 47 1.28 -21.68 5.28
CA LEU A 47 2.16 -20.57 4.88
C LEU A 47 3.64 -20.92 5.04
N ILE A 48 4.06 -21.61 6.10
CA ILE A 48 5.45 -22.05 6.30
C ILE A 48 5.94 -22.87 5.11
N VAL A 49 5.12 -23.80 4.62
CA VAL A 49 5.46 -24.65 3.46
C VAL A 49 5.68 -23.83 2.19
N LEU A 50 4.88 -22.77 1.99
CA LEU A 50 4.89 -21.94 0.78
C LEU A 50 5.85 -20.74 0.88
N ALA A 51 6.26 -20.36 2.09
CA ALA A 51 6.94 -19.10 2.35
C ALA A 51 8.25 -18.90 1.58
N PRO A 52 9.17 -19.88 1.44
CA PRO A 52 10.44 -19.63 0.74
C PRO A 52 10.25 -19.15 -0.71
N GLU A 53 9.36 -19.80 -1.45
CA GLU A 53 9.04 -19.42 -2.83
C GLU A 53 8.18 -18.17 -2.88
N THR A 54 7.19 -18.06 -1.98
CA THR A 54 6.25 -16.93 -1.93
C THR A 54 6.96 -15.61 -1.56
N VAL A 55 7.83 -15.61 -0.56
CA VAL A 55 8.59 -14.44 -0.13
C VAL A 55 9.49 -13.96 -1.26
N THR A 56 10.19 -14.87 -1.93
CA THR A 56 11.04 -14.53 -3.09
C THR A 56 10.20 -13.94 -4.22
N PHE A 57 9.09 -14.61 -4.58
CA PHE A 57 8.16 -14.14 -5.61
C PHE A 57 7.64 -12.74 -5.30
N LEU A 58 7.19 -12.49 -4.07
CA LEU A 58 6.62 -11.21 -3.65
C LEU A 58 7.68 -10.12 -3.56
N SER A 59 8.90 -10.45 -3.13
CA SER A 59 10.02 -9.50 -3.09
C SER A 59 10.36 -9.02 -4.50
N ASP A 60 10.48 -9.93 -5.47
CA ASP A 60 10.74 -9.57 -6.86
C ASP A 60 9.60 -8.76 -7.47
N LEU A 61 8.34 -9.11 -7.17
CA LEU A 61 7.17 -8.45 -7.72
C LEU A 61 6.99 -7.03 -7.17
N THR A 62 7.13 -6.86 -5.86
CA THR A 62 6.80 -5.62 -5.14
C THR A 62 8.01 -4.74 -4.87
N GLY A 63 9.23 -5.27 -4.98
CA GLY A 63 10.47 -4.60 -4.60
C GLY A 63 10.69 -4.49 -3.08
N LEU A 64 9.82 -5.10 -2.26
CA LEU A 64 9.94 -5.04 -0.81
C LEU A 64 10.99 -6.05 -0.31
N PRO A 65 11.84 -5.69 0.69
CA PRO A 65 12.82 -6.63 1.24
C PRO A 65 12.18 -7.93 1.77
N PRO A 66 12.79 -9.10 1.56
CA PRO A 66 12.25 -10.38 2.02
C PRO A 66 11.90 -10.43 3.51
N GLY A 67 12.70 -9.77 4.36
CA GLY A 67 12.47 -9.76 5.80
C GLY A 67 11.19 -9.02 6.22
N GLU A 68 10.80 -7.97 5.49
CA GLU A 68 9.51 -7.27 5.71
C GLU A 68 8.32 -8.14 5.32
N ILE A 69 8.46 -8.92 4.24
CA ILE A 69 7.41 -9.83 3.74
C ILE A 69 7.26 -11.02 4.69
N GLY A 70 8.38 -11.60 5.12
CA GLY A 70 8.42 -12.77 5.99
C GLY A 70 8.19 -12.48 7.47
N ALA A 71 8.05 -11.21 7.88
CA ALA A 71 8.01 -10.82 9.29
C ALA A 71 6.87 -11.47 10.08
N SER A 72 5.74 -11.71 9.44
CA SER A 72 4.58 -12.40 10.00
C SER A 72 3.75 -13.08 8.90
N PRO A 73 2.87 -14.04 9.24
CA PRO A 73 1.89 -14.61 8.30
C PRO A 73 1.03 -13.54 7.61
N TYR A 74 0.66 -12.46 8.32
CA TYR A 74 -0.19 -11.41 7.77
C TYR A 74 0.58 -10.34 7.00
N ALA A 75 1.87 -10.10 7.26
CA ALA A 75 2.73 -9.30 6.38
C ALA A 75 2.80 -9.95 4.99
N LEU A 76 3.04 -11.27 4.96
CA LEU A 76 3.06 -12.03 3.71
C LEU A 76 1.73 -11.91 2.96
N ARG A 77 0.59 -12.05 3.66
CA ARG A 77 -0.74 -11.88 3.06
C ARG A 77 -1.04 -10.44 2.62
N ALA A 78 -0.61 -9.43 3.37
CA ALA A 78 -0.78 -8.02 3.03
C ALA A 78 -0.02 -7.67 1.74
N VAL A 79 1.24 -8.09 1.65
CA VAL A 79 2.07 -7.92 0.45
C VAL A 79 1.50 -8.71 -0.72
N ALA A 80 0.98 -9.91 -0.46
CA ALA A 80 0.30 -10.71 -1.48
C ALA A 80 -0.93 -9.99 -2.06
N LEU A 81 -1.80 -9.46 -1.19
CA LEU A 81 -2.97 -8.69 -1.58
C LEU A 81 -2.59 -7.48 -2.43
N ALA A 82 -1.58 -6.72 -1.99
CA ALA A 82 -1.07 -5.56 -2.71
C ALA A 82 -0.45 -5.95 -4.06
N GLY A 83 0.27 -7.07 -4.10
CA GLY A 83 0.83 -7.66 -5.31
C GLY A 83 -0.23 -8.02 -6.34
N THR A 84 -1.43 -8.46 -5.93
CA THR A 84 -2.54 -8.66 -6.89
C THR A 84 -2.86 -7.38 -7.66
N ASP A 85 -2.78 -6.22 -7.03
CA ASP A 85 -3.10 -4.92 -7.64
C ASP A 85 -1.89 -4.24 -8.29
N GLY A 86 -0.75 -4.93 -8.40
CA GLY A 86 0.49 -4.38 -8.97
C GLY A 86 1.15 -3.30 -8.10
N ALA A 87 0.76 -3.20 -6.82
CA ALA A 87 1.41 -2.30 -5.88
C ALA A 87 2.87 -2.72 -5.69
N HIS A 88 3.75 -1.73 -5.66
CA HIS A 88 5.18 -1.93 -5.49
C HIS A 88 5.81 -0.70 -4.87
N VAL A 89 7.03 -0.88 -4.38
CA VAL A 89 7.78 0.15 -3.69
C VAL A 89 8.76 0.86 -4.62
N TYR A 90 9.10 2.09 -4.26
CA TYR A 90 10.26 2.82 -4.77
C TYR A 90 11.17 3.21 -3.62
N HIS A 91 12.48 3.27 -3.82
CA HIS A 91 13.39 3.73 -2.78
C HIS A 91 13.28 5.25 -2.63
N HIS A 92 12.78 5.73 -1.48
CA HIS A 92 12.43 7.14 -1.36
C HIS A 92 13.63 8.08 -1.52
N GLU A 93 14.82 7.67 -1.05
CA GLU A 93 16.05 8.48 -1.17
C GLU A 93 16.62 8.53 -2.59
N LEU A 94 16.26 7.56 -3.45
CA LEU A 94 16.73 7.51 -4.84
C LEU A 94 15.75 8.21 -5.78
N ARG A 95 14.55 8.55 -5.29
CA ARG A 95 13.53 9.22 -6.06
C ARG A 95 13.64 10.72 -5.86
N ARG A 96 13.79 11.46 -6.97
CA ARG A 96 13.86 12.92 -6.93
C ARG A 96 12.65 13.51 -6.20
N HIS A 97 12.90 14.34 -5.20
CA HIS A 97 11.87 15.12 -4.55
C HIS A 97 11.37 16.24 -5.49
N ILE A 98 10.04 16.38 -5.65
CA ILE A 98 9.43 17.43 -6.47
C ILE A 98 8.75 18.40 -5.51
N PRO A 99 9.29 19.62 -5.32
CA PRO A 99 8.60 20.63 -4.52
C PRO A 99 7.26 20.95 -5.17
N TRP A 100 6.19 20.95 -4.38
CA TRP A 100 4.87 21.27 -4.91
C TRP A 100 4.79 22.77 -5.20
N PRO A 101 4.21 23.16 -6.35
CA PRO A 101 3.85 24.54 -6.62
C PRO A 101 2.97 25.08 -5.48
N SER A 102 3.13 26.37 -5.15
CA SER A 102 2.40 27.02 -4.05
C SER A 102 0.88 26.89 -4.14
N GLU A 103 0.35 26.73 -5.36
CA GLU A 103 -1.07 26.53 -5.63
C GLU A 103 -1.57 25.10 -5.39
N LEU A 104 -0.68 24.12 -5.21
CA LEU A 104 -1.02 22.73 -4.87
C LEU A 104 -0.76 22.41 -3.40
N VAL A 105 0.03 23.25 -2.72
CA VAL A 105 0.36 23.15 -1.31
C VAL A 105 -0.91 23.26 -0.44
N GLY A 106 -0.99 22.41 0.58
CA GLY A 106 -2.03 22.42 1.59
C GLY A 106 -1.81 23.47 2.68
N ALA A 107 -2.39 23.22 3.85
CA ALA A 107 -2.25 24.09 5.02
C ALA A 107 -0.81 24.07 5.58
N GLU A 108 -0.32 25.21 6.06
CA GLU A 108 1.06 25.36 6.57
C GLU A 108 1.36 24.43 7.75
N GLU A 109 0.36 24.07 8.55
CA GLU A 109 0.48 23.16 9.68
C GLU A 109 0.81 21.71 9.27
N THR A 110 0.61 21.38 8.00
CA THR A 110 0.96 20.07 7.43
C THR A 110 2.37 20.03 6.83
N HIS A 111 3.10 21.14 6.92
CA HIS A 111 4.45 21.27 6.36
C HIS A 111 5.50 21.02 7.43
N GLU A 112 6.43 20.11 7.13
CA GLU A 112 7.64 19.91 7.92
C GLU A 112 8.81 20.66 7.26
N GLU A 113 9.47 21.53 8.03
CA GLU A 113 10.58 22.38 7.53
C GLU A 113 11.74 21.53 6.99
N ALA A 114 12.07 20.42 7.66
CA ALA A 114 13.14 19.52 7.27
C ALA A 114 12.82 18.62 6.06
N HIS A 115 11.62 18.74 5.47
CA HIS A 115 11.22 17.88 4.36
C HIS A 115 12.12 18.10 3.12
N GLY A 116 12.71 17.00 2.62
CA GLY A 116 13.69 17.02 1.53
C GLY A 116 15.13 17.26 1.97
N GLU A 117 15.39 17.37 3.28
CA GLU A 117 16.74 17.56 3.82
C GLU A 117 17.38 16.24 4.27
N TRP A 118 18.69 16.10 4.04
CA TRP A 118 19.46 14.98 4.58
C TRP A 118 19.87 15.29 6.03
N VAL A 119 19.34 14.51 6.98
CA VAL A 119 19.64 14.66 8.41
C VAL A 119 20.20 13.34 8.92
N LEU A 120 21.45 13.35 9.36
CA LEU A 120 22.15 12.18 9.90
C LEU A 120 22.17 10.95 8.97
N GLY A 121 22.24 11.19 7.66
CA GLY A 121 22.31 10.11 6.66
C GLY A 121 20.95 9.52 6.27
N THR A 122 19.84 10.15 6.66
CA THR A 122 18.49 9.82 6.20
C THR A 122 17.86 11.03 5.53
N LEU A 123 17.21 10.83 4.38
CA LEU A 123 16.41 11.88 3.75
C LEU A 123 15.11 12.06 4.55
N LYS A 124 14.88 13.25 5.09
CA LYS A 124 13.66 13.56 5.83
C LYS A 124 12.50 13.75 4.86
N ALA A 125 11.40 13.07 5.14
CA ALA A 125 10.18 13.13 4.36
C ALA A 125 9.03 13.47 5.31
N GLY A 126 8.62 14.74 5.29
CA GLY A 126 7.47 15.19 6.06
C GLY A 126 6.19 14.42 5.71
N LYS A 127 5.46 13.97 6.75
CA LYS A 127 4.39 12.97 6.64
C LYS A 127 3.43 13.30 5.51
N TYR A 128 2.79 14.47 5.55
CA TYR A 128 1.77 14.89 4.58
C TYR A 128 2.33 15.53 3.30
N GLN A 129 3.65 15.66 3.18
CA GLN A 129 4.30 16.11 1.95
C GLN A 129 4.78 14.94 1.10
N SER A 130 5.07 13.77 1.71
CA SER A 130 5.49 12.55 1.00
C SER A 130 4.43 11.45 0.95
N PHE A 131 3.53 11.39 1.93
CA PHE A 131 2.46 10.39 1.93
C PHE A 131 1.25 10.93 1.17
N CYS A 132 0.92 10.30 0.04
CA CYS A 132 -0.32 10.56 -0.70
C CYS A 132 -1.11 9.25 -0.79
N GLN A 133 -2.38 9.21 -0.38
CA GLN A 133 -3.19 7.99 -0.50
C GLN A 133 -3.53 7.67 -1.97
N ASP A 134 -3.53 8.68 -2.83
CA ASP A 134 -3.63 8.56 -4.29
C ASP A 134 -2.28 8.33 -4.98
N ASP A 135 -1.18 8.12 -4.26
CA ASP A 135 0.05 7.71 -4.94
C ASP A 135 -0.11 6.29 -5.51
N PRO A 136 0.37 6.04 -6.74
CA PRO A 136 0.36 4.70 -7.32
C PRO A 136 1.39 3.76 -6.71
N LEU A 137 2.47 4.32 -6.15
CA LEU A 137 3.64 3.61 -5.65
C LEU A 137 3.80 3.83 -4.14
N SER A 138 4.39 2.87 -3.44
CA SER A 138 4.66 2.97 -2.01
C SER A 138 6.10 3.41 -1.74
N PRO A 139 6.35 4.40 -0.87
CA PRO A 139 7.72 4.74 -0.48
C PRO A 139 8.34 3.62 0.37
N LEU A 140 9.51 3.13 -0.05
CA LEU A 140 10.41 2.38 0.82
C LEU A 140 11.37 3.37 1.49
N ASN A 141 11.20 3.54 2.80
CA ASN A 141 12.09 4.35 3.62
C ASN A 141 12.96 3.45 4.52
N PRO A 142 14.28 3.34 4.25
CA PRO A 142 15.19 2.56 5.09
C PRO A 142 15.27 3.03 6.55
N GLY A 143 14.84 4.25 6.84
CA GLY A 143 14.75 4.80 8.20
C GLY A 143 13.41 4.54 8.88
N HIS A 144 12.42 3.95 8.20
CA HIS A 144 11.19 3.52 8.85
C HIS A 144 11.40 2.18 9.56
N MET A 145 10.57 1.95 10.58
CA MET A 145 10.57 0.69 11.31
C MET A 145 10.24 -0.47 10.38
N SER A 146 10.71 -1.66 10.75
CA SER A 146 10.13 -2.89 10.21
C SER A 146 8.61 -2.81 10.41
N LYS A 147 7.80 -3.37 9.50
CA LYS A 147 6.32 -3.24 9.33
C LYS A 147 5.87 -2.16 8.36
N TRP A 148 6.71 -1.18 8.04
CA TRP A 148 6.31 -0.07 7.18
C TRP A 148 6.06 -0.47 5.75
N GLY A 149 6.84 -1.41 5.22
CA GLY A 149 6.64 -1.95 3.89
C GLY A 149 5.21 -2.49 3.63
N PRO A 150 4.77 -3.53 4.37
CA PRO A 150 3.44 -4.10 4.20
C PRO A 150 2.31 -3.08 4.41
N HIS A 151 2.43 -2.21 5.41
CA HIS A 151 1.48 -1.14 5.68
C HIS A 151 1.33 -0.16 4.50
N GLU A 152 2.43 0.35 3.97
CA GLU A 152 2.41 1.25 2.80
C GLU A 152 1.84 0.59 1.55
N LEU A 153 2.11 -0.71 1.35
CA LEU A 153 1.56 -1.45 0.23
C LEU A 153 0.05 -1.67 0.38
N LEU A 154 -0.46 -1.82 1.61
CA LEU A 154 -1.90 -1.90 1.84
C LEU A 154 -2.62 -0.62 1.42
N HIS A 155 -2.10 0.58 1.69
CA HIS A 155 -2.72 1.81 1.17
C HIS A 155 -2.99 1.75 -0.35
N ARG A 156 -2.09 1.11 -1.11
CA ARG A 156 -2.22 0.92 -2.56
C ARG A 156 -3.18 -0.18 -2.96
N ALA A 157 -3.27 -1.24 -2.16
CA ALA A 157 -4.24 -2.34 -2.31
C ALA A 157 -5.67 -1.87 -2.01
N PHE A 158 -5.80 -0.93 -1.07
CA PHE A 158 -7.04 -0.31 -0.66
C PHE A 158 -7.42 0.92 -1.50
N ARG A 159 -6.63 1.26 -2.53
CA ARG A 159 -6.97 2.32 -3.51
C ARG A 159 -7.27 3.64 -2.80
N PHE A 160 -8.18 4.46 -3.29
CA PHE A 160 -8.52 5.73 -2.66
C PHE A 160 -9.89 6.22 -3.11
N TYR A 161 -10.46 7.15 -2.35
CA TYR A 161 -11.65 7.89 -2.74
C TYR A 161 -11.26 9.15 -3.53
N TRP A 162 -11.97 9.41 -4.63
CA TRP A 162 -11.92 10.69 -5.31
C TRP A 162 -13.17 10.93 -6.15
N SER A 163 -13.67 12.16 -6.11
CA SER A 163 -14.71 12.65 -7.01
C SER A 163 -14.38 14.08 -7.44
N GLU A 164 -14.68 14.42 -8.69
CA GLU A 164 -14.50 15.78 -9.25
C GLU A 164 -15.24 16.84 -8.43
N ARG A 165 -16.27 16.43 -7.67
CA ARG A 165 -17.10 17.31 -6.84
C ARG A 165 -16.99 17.00 -5.35
N MET A 166 -15.98 16.23 -4.94
CA MET A 166 -15.84 15.87 -3.53
C MET A 166 -15.73 17.12 -2.66
N SER A 167 -16.47 17.12 -1.56
CA SER A 167 -16.29 18.04 -0.45
C SER A 167 -15.07 17.62 0.41
N PRO A 168 -14.51 18.53 1.22
CA PRO A 168 -13.51 18.16 2.22
C PRO A 168 -13.99 17.07 3.18
N TRP A 169 -15.30 17.03 3.47
CA TRP A 169 -15.91 16.00 4.30
C TRP A 169 -15.88 14.61 3.65
N GLU A 170 -16.18 14.52 2.36
CA GLU A 170 -16.08 13.23 1.65
C GLU A 170 -14.62 12.78 1.51
N LEU A 171 -13.68 13.72 1.30
CA LEU A 171 -12.25 13.38 1.31
C LEU A 171 -11.81 12.90 2.70
N TYR A 172 -12.30 13.50 3.78
CA TYR A 172 -12.05 13.04 5.16
C TYR A 172 -12.50 11.59 5.37
N LEU A 173 -13.74 11.26 4.99
CA LEU A 173 -14.26 9.89 5.11
C LEU A 173 -13.48 8.91 4.23
N GLY A 174 -13.16 9.31 3.01
CA GLY A 174 -12.28 8.56 2.12
C GLY A 174 -10.91 8.30 2.71
N ALA A 175 -10.32 9.31 3.38
CA ALA A 175 -9.03 9.16 4.01
C ALA A 175 -9.06 8.21 5.20
N LYS A 176 -10.08 8.27 6.06
CA LYS A 176 -10.28 7.29 7.14
C LYS A 176 -10.43 5.87 6.62
N LEU A 177 -11.24 5.68 5.57
CA LEU A 177 -11.43 4.37 4.95
C LEU A 177 -10.14 3.79 4.39
N ASN A 178 -9.27 4.63 3.81
CA ASN A 178 -7.98 4.18 3.31
C ASN A 178 -7.00 3.79 4.43
N GLU A 179 -7.03 4.49 5.56
CA GLU A 179 -6.19 4.19 6.74
C GLU A 179 -6.66 2.98 7.54
N LEU A 180 -7.96 2.68 7.51
CA LEU A 180 -8.61 1.71 8.40
C LEU A 180 -7.87 0.37 8.45
N VAL A 181 -7.72 -0.30 7.29
CA VAL A 181 -7.09 -1.63 7.25
C VAL A 181 -5.57 -1.57 7.43
N PRO A 182 -4.82 -0.64 6.81
CA PRO A 182 -3.39 -0.47 7.10
C PRO A 182 -3.08 -0.32 8.59
N VAL A 183 -3.89 0.44 9.35
CA VAL A 183 -3.73 0.63 10.79
C VAL A 183 -4.09 -0.64 11.57
N VAL A 184 -5.22 -1.29 11.26
CA VAL A 184 -5.61 -2.57 11.87
C VAL A 184 -4.55 -3.64 11.64
N HIS A 185 -3.98 -3.67 10.42
CA HIS A 185 -2.87 -4.56 10.11
C HIS A 185 -1.65 -4.22 10.96
N TRP A 186 -1.25 -2.94 11.00
CA TRP A 186 -0.08 -2.50 11.75
C TRP A 186 -0.16 -2.90 13.21
N TYR A 187 -1.21 -2.51 13.95
CA TYR A 187 -1.24 -2.71 15.40
C TYR A 187 -1.76 -4.07 15.85
N GLY A 188 -2.29 -4.88 14.92
CA GLY A 188 -2.97 -6.12 15.25
C GLY A 188 -2.51 -7.29 14.41
N LEU A 189 -2.94 -7.36 13.14
CA LEU A 189 -2.69 -8.57 12.33
C LEU A 189 -1.20 -8.87 12.15
N ASP A 190 -0.36 -7.85 11.99
CA ASP A 190 1.07 -8.03 11.79
C ASP A 190 1.85 -8.45 13.06
N GLU A 191 1.19 -8.42 14.22
CA GLU A 191 1.73 -8.94 15.48
C GLU A 191 1.56 -10.45 15.61
N ILE A 192 0.65 -11.05 14.84
CA ILE A 192 0.40 -12.49 14.89
C ILE A 192 1.67 -13.22 14.44
N CYS A 193 2.23 -14.02 15.35
CA CYS A 193 3.50 -14.73 15.13
C CYS A 193 4.71 -13.85 14.78
N ARG A 194 4.70 -12.57 15.15
CA ARG A 194 5.84 -11.66 14.93
C ARG A 194 7.10 -12.11 15.68
N LEU A 195 8.24 -11.57 15.24
CA LEU A 195 9.62 -11.95 15.58
C LEU A 195 9.92 -12.06 17.09
N ASP A 196 9.33 -11.21 17.93
CA ASP A 196 9.77 -11.02 19.31
C ASP A 196 8.67 -11.12 20.39
N ARG A 197 7.39 -11.35 20.03
CA ARG A 197 6.23 -11.58 20.95
C ARG A 197 5.91 -10.48 21.96
N ILE A 198 6.76 -9.47 22.12
CA ILE A 198 6.60 -8.42 23.15
C ILE A 198 5.53 -7.39 22.73
N GLY A 199 5.02 -7.51 21.51
CA GLY A 199 4.14 -6.53 20.91
C GLY A 199 4.95 -5.36 20.36
N PHE A 200 4.30 -4.51 19.59
CA PHE A 200 4.95 -3.37 18.96
C PHE A 200 5.35 -2.28 19.98
N GLU A 201 6.65 -2.11 20.20
CA GLU A 201 7.23 -0.99 20.95
C GLU A 201 7.92 -0.01 19.98
N ARG A 202 7.24 1.10 19.67
CA ARG A 202 7.68 2.06 18.64
C ARG A 202 9.13 2.55 18.82
N GLU A 203 9.56 2.86 20.03
CA GLU A 203 10.91 3.38 20.28
C GLU A 203 11.98 2.31 20.04
N ALA A 204 11.76 1.07 20.50
CA ALA A 204 12.69 -0.04 20.29
C ALA A 204 12.78 -0.46 18.82
N GLU A 205 11.65 -0.45 18.11
CA GLU A 205 11.58 -0.79 16.68
C GLU A 205 12.30 0.23 15.80
N GLN A 206 12.34 1.51 16.19
CA GLN A 206 13.10 2.53 15.47
C GLN A 206 14.62 2.29 15.50
N GLU A 207 15.13 1.59 16.51
CA GLU A 207 16.54 1.21 16.59
C GLU A 207 16.89 0.04 15.65
N ARG A 208 15.88 -0.66 15.13
CA ARG A 208 16.03 -1.84 14.25
C ARG A 208 15.12 -1.71 13.01
N PRO A 209 15.36 -0.71 12.15
CA PRO A 209 14.44 -0.37 11.06
C PRO A 209 14.27 -1.47 10.01
N ASN A 210 15.21 -2.42 9.90
CA ASN A 210 15.15 -3.46 8.89
C ASN A 210 14.83 -4.83 9.52
N ALA A 211 13.66 -5.39 9.20
CA ALA A 211 13.40 -6.79 9.47
C ALA A 211 14.32 -7.66 8.62
N ARG A 212 14.95 -8.65 9.26
CA ARG A 212 15.75 -9.67 8.56
C ARG A 212 14.95 -10.95 8.45
N LEU A 213 15.10 -11.65 7.32
CA LEU A 213 14.32 -12.88 7.10
C LEU A 213 14.68 -13.96 8.13
N GLU A 214 15.94 -14.02 8.56
CA GLU A 214 16.40 -14.93 9.62
C GLU A 214 15.76 -14.67 10.99
N ASP A 215 15.19 -13.49 11.22
CA ASP A 215 14.50 -13.16 12.46
C ASP A 215 13.07 -13.74 12.46
N ALA A 216 12.53 -14.14 11.30
CA ALA A 216 11.17 -14.65 11.11
C ALA A 216 10.98 -16.04 11.71
N ARG A 217 10.98 -16.11 13.05
CA ARG A 217 10.96 -17.36 13.83
C ARG A 217 9.87 -18.33 13.40
N TRP A 218 8.68 -17.83 13.09
CA TRP A 218 7.53 -18.65 12.70
C TRP A 218 7.80 -19.53 11.47
N LEU A 219 8.72 -19.13 10.58
CA LEU A 219 9.15 -19.94 9.42
C LEU A 219 9.91 -21.23 9.80
N HIS A 220 10.34 -21.33 11.06
CA HIS A 220 11.18 -22.42 11.56
C HIS A 220 10.53 -23.19 12.72
N LEU A 221 9.29 -22.84 13.10
CA LEU A 221 8.58 -23.51 14.19
C LEU A 221 7.83 -24.76 13.68
N GLU A 222 7.85 -25.80 14.50
CA GLU A 222 7.17 -27.07 14.22
C GLU A 222 6.44 -27.59 15.46
N GLY A 223 5.47 -28.48 15.24
CA GLY A 223 4.75 -29.18 16.31
C GLY A 223 4.20 -28.24 17.39
N ASP A 224 4.44 -28.61 18.65
CA ASP A 224 3.95 -27.89 19.83
C ASP A 224 4.51 -26.47 19.94
N GLN A 225 5.74 -26.23 19.46
CA GLN A 225 6.36 -24.89 19.52
C GLN A 225 5.60 -23.88 18.65
N LEU A 226 5.11 -24.31 17.48
CA LEU A 226 4.29 -23.47 16.62
C LEU A 226 2.94 -23.18 17.27
N GLU A 227 2.31 -24.19 17.87
CA GLU A 227 1.02 -24.02 18.53
C GLU A 227 1.11 -23.05 19.71
N GLU A 228 2.13 -23.19 20.57
CA GLU A 228 2.41 -22.22 21.64
C GLU A 228 2.66 -20.81 21.07
N TRP A 229 3.37 -20.69 19.95
CA TRP A 229 3.67 -19.41 19.31
C TRP A 229 2.43 -18.71 18.76
N VAL A 230 1.58 -19.46 18.07
CA VAL A 230 0.31 -18.96 17.56
C VAL A 230 -0.62 -18.60 18.72
N ASP A 231 -0.78 -19.47 19.71
CA ASP A 231 -1.67 -19.26 20.87
C ASP A 231 -1.35 -17.97 21.61
N ALA A 232 -0.07 -17.69 21.86
CA ALA A 232 0.38 -16.46 22.51
C ALA A 232 0.00 -15.17 21.73
N SER A 233 -0.37 -15.29 20.45
CA SER A 233 -0.71 -14.16 19.59
C SER A 233 -2.17 -14.16 19.10
N CYS A 234 -2.99 -15.14 19.50
CA CYS A 234 -4.39 -15.25 19.09
C CYS A 234 -5.21 -14.00 19.43
N ASP A 235 -4.93 -13.37 20.58
CA ASP A 235 -5.66 -12.19 21.05
C ASP A 235 -5.49 -10.99 20.12
N HIS A 236 -4.39 -10.92 19.36
CA HIS A 236 -4.18 -9.87 18.37
C HIS A 236 -5.19 -9.95 17.22
N LEU A 237 -5.63 -11.15 16.83
CA LEU A 237 -6.66 -11.30 15.79
C LEU A 237 -8.00 -10.72 16.27
N ILE A 238 -8.44 -11.08 17.48
CA ILE A 238 -9.69 -10.57 18.04
C ILE A 238 -9.61 -9.05 18.24
N ALA A 239 -8.50 -8.55 18.79
CA ALA A 239 -8.28 -7.11 18.95
C ALA A 239 -8.29 -6.37 17.59
N SER A 240 -7.78 -7.00 16.52
CA SER A 240 -7.83 -6.44 15.16
C SER A 240 -9.26 -6.34 14.63
N LEU A 241 -10.06 -7.40 14.82
CA LEU A 241 -11.46 -7.43 14.42
C LEU A 241 -12.26 -6.38 15.18
N ASP A 242 -12.09 -6.29 16.49
CA ASP A 242 -12.77 -5.29 17.33
C ASP A 242 -12.34 -3.86 16.95
N HIS A 243 -11.05 -3.61 16.68
CA HIS A 243 -10.59 -2.31 16.21
C HIS A 243 -11.26 -1.94 14.89
N PHE A 244 -11.30 -2.87 13.92
CA PHE A 244 -11.92 -2.64 12.62
C PHE A 244 -13.41 -2.30 12.76
N GLU A 245 -14.18 -3.09 13.53
CA GLU A 245 -15.61 -2.85 13.72
C GLU A 245 -15.88 -1.51 14.43
N ASN A 246 -15.12 -1.18 15.48
CA ASN A 246 -15.30 0.08 16.21
C ASN A 246 -15.05 1.30 15.31
N GLU A 247 -14.01 1.27 14.46
CA GLU A 247 -13.73 2.34 13.51
C GLU A 247 -14.74 2.37 12.36
N LEU A 248 -15.19 1.22 11.87
CA LEU A 248 -16.22 1.13 10.84
C LEU A 248 -17.56 1.70 11.34
N ASP A 249 -17.99 1.33 12.54
CA ASP A 249 -19.19 1.86 13.19
C ASP A 249 -19.10 3.39 13.35
N ALA A 250 -17.93 3.89 13.75
CA ALA A 250 -17.69 5.33 13.85
C ALA A 250 -17.79 6.02 12.49
N ILE A 251 -17.17 5.48 11.43
CA ILE A 251 -17.29 6.02 10.07
C ILE A 251 -18.75 6.01 9.59
N GLN A 252 -19.51 4.95 9.87
CA GLN A 252 -20.93 4.88 9.53
C GLN A 252 -21.76 5.92 10.30
N GLU A 253 -21.46 6.17 11.58
CA GLU A 253 -22.07 7.25 12.35
C GLU A 253 -21.66 8.64 11.83
N GLU A 254 -20.41 8.82 11.39
CA GLU A 254 -19.95 10.05 10.73
C GLU A 254 -20.73 10.30 9.44
N ILE A 255 -20.92 9.28 8.60
CA ILE A 255 -21.74 9.35 7.38
C ILE A 255 -23.18 9.78 7.72
N ARG A 256 -23.78 9.17 8.74
CA ARG A 256 -25.18 9.44 9.13
C ARG A 256 -25.37 10.82 9.78
N SER A 257 -24.44 11.24 10.63
CA SER A 257 -24.57 12.45 11.45
C SER A 257 -23.93 13.69 10.84
N GLY A 258 -22.99 13.52 9.90
CA GLY A 258 -22.16 14.59 9.36
C GLY A 258 -21.20 15.19 10.39
N ARG A 259 -20.86 14.45 11.45
CA ARG A 259 -19.99 14.91 12.55
C ARG A 259 -18.90 13.89 12.81
N VAL A 260 -17.69 14.38 13.05
CA VAL A 260 -16.52 13.56 13.44
C VAL A 260 -16.84 12.75 14.70
N GLN A 261 -16.55 11.46 14.64
CA GLN A 261 -16.63 10.52 15.75
C GLN A 261 -15.20 10.07 16.06
N ARG A 262 -14.74 10.40 17.26
CA ARG A 262 -13.44 9.94 17.74
C ARG A 262 -13.59 8.53 18.29
N VAL A 263 -12.75 7.62 17.81
CA VAL A 263 -12.53 6.30 18.41
C VAL A 263 -11.17 6.37 19.09
N PRO A 264 -11.10 6.62 20.40
CA PRO A 264 -9.82 6.74 21.08
C PRO A 264 -9.09 5.39 21.04
N HIS A 265 -8.00 5.31 20.30
CA HIS A 265 -7.05 4.20 20.41
C HIS A 265 -5.82 4.70 21.19
N PRO A 266 -5.17 3.89 22.06
CA PRO A 266 -4.08 4.35 22.92
C PRO A 266 -2.90 5.00 22.19
N VAL A 267 -2.73 4.70 20.90
CA VAL A 267 -1.58 5.09 20.09
C VAL A 267 -1.93 5.85 18.81
N LEU A 268 -3.22 6.00 18.46
CA LEU A 268 -3.64 6.64 17.22
C LEU A 268 -4.99 7.33 17.33
N ASP A 269 -5.15 8.45 16.62
CA ASP A 269 -6.42 9.11 16.34
C ASP A 269 -6.61 9.17 14.81
N SER A 270 -7.38 8.22 14.27
CA SER A 270 -7.64 8.09 12.82
C SER A 270 -8.30 9.35 12.24
N SER A 271 -9.15 10.02 13.02
CA SER A 271 -9.78 11.27 12.63
C SER A 271 -8.77 12.41 12.52
N SER A 272 -7.81 12.50 13.44
CA SER A 272 -6.73 13.49 13.35
C SER A 272 -5.90 13.31 12.08
N ASP A 273 -5.51 12.07 11.78
CA ASP A 273 -4.70 11.76 10.59
C ASP A 273 -5.46 12.06 9.29
N ALA A 274 -6.75 11.73 9.22
CA ALA A 274 -7.59 12.05 8.08
C ALA A 274 -7.81 13.56 7.91
N LEU A 275 -7.98 14.33 9.00
CA LEU A 275 -8.10 15.79 8.93
C LEU A 275 -6.81 16.45 8.43
N ALA A 276 -5.66 15.97 8.89
CA ALA A 276 -4.37 16.44 8.41
C ALA A 276 -4.15 16.09 6.93
N TYR A 277 -4.58 14.89 6.48
CA TYR A 277 -4.58 14.52 5.08
C TYR A 277 -5.44 15.46 4.22
N VAL A 278 -6.68 15.75 4.65
CA VAL A 278 -7.54 16.72 3.95
C VAL A 278 -6.86 18.09 3.87
N SER A 279 -6.28 18.55 4.97
CA SER A 279 -5.60 19.84 5.05
C SER A 279 -4.37 19.92 4.12
N GLY A 280 -3.62 18.82 3.99
CA GLY A 280 -2.43 18.74 3.14
C GLY A 280 -2.73 18.55 1.65
N HIS A 281 -3.82 17.86 1.29
CA HIS A 281 -4.00 17.36 -0.09
C HIS A 281 -5.28 17.79 -0.80
N PHE A 282 -6.29 18.37 -0.12
CA PHE A 282 -7.56 18.71 -0.78
C PHE A 282 -7.36 19.65 -1.99
N THR A 283 -6.53 20.69 -1.83
CA THR A 283 -6.20 21.63 -2.92
C THR A 283 -5.55 20.92 -4.11
N ARG A 284 -4.54 20.06 -3.85
CA ARG A 284 -3.84 19.27 -4.87
C ARG A 284 -4.81 18.38 -5.66
N LEU A 285 -5.62 17.60 -4.94
CA LEU A 285 -6.55 16.63 -5.53
C LEU A 285 -7.71 17.31 -6.29
N ASN A 286 -8.01 18.57 -5.97
CA ASN A 286 -9.02 19.37 -6.66
C ASN A 286 -8.44 20.26 -7.78
N SER A 287 -7.14 20.14 -8.07
CA SER A 287 -6.49 20.90 -9.13
C SER A 287 -6.86 20.39 -10.53
N LYS A 288 -6.81 21.28 -11.52
CA LYS A 288 -7.11 20.94 -12.92
C LYS A 288 -6.21 19.84 -13.49
N GLY A 289 -4.95 19.79 -13.06
CA GLY A 289 -3.99 18.77 -13.51
C GLY A 289 -4.39 17.38 -13.02
N TYR A 290 -4.65 17.24 -11.72
CA TYR A 290 -5.11 15.97 -11.15
C TYR A 290 -6.47 15.53 -11.69
N HIS A 291 -7.41 16.45 -11.90
CA HIS A 291 -8.69 16.15 -12.56
C HIS A 291 -8.50 15.53 -13.96
N LYS A 292 -7.58 16.09 -14.77
CA LYS A 292 -7.27 15.58 -16.10
C LYS A 292 -6.62 14.19 -16.04
N VAL A 293 -5.68 13.98 -15.12
CA VAL A 293 -5.05 12.66 -14.93
C VAL A 293 -6.09 11.64 -14.47
N PHE A 294 -6.86 11.93 -13.42
CA PHE A 294 -7.81 10.97 -12.87
C PHE A 294 -8.94 10.63 -13.85
N LYS A 295 -9.55 11.61 -14.51
CA LYS A 295 -10.61 11.33 -15.50
C LYS A 295 -10.07 10.75 -16.80
N GLY A 296 -8.86 11.13 -17.17
CA GLY A 296 -8.27 10.81 -18.47
C GLY A 296 -7.49 9.51 -18.49
N LEU A 297 -6.91 9.09 -17.36
CA LEU A 297 -6.05 7.91 -17.24
C LEU A 297 -6.65 6.81 -16.37
N LEU A 298 -7.37 7.17 -15.30
CA LEU A 298 -7.91 6.22 -14.33
C LEU A 298 -9.35 5.80 -14.66
N THR A 299 -9.78 4.70 -14.05
CA THR A 299 -11.12 4.13 -14.20
C THR A 299 -11.75 3.97 -12.81
N PRO A 300 -12.95 4.54 -12.57
CA PRO A 300 -13.71 4.31 -11.33
C PRO A 300 -13.88 2.82 -11.03
N GLU A 301 -13.96 2.46 -9.74
CA GLU A 301 -14.05 1.10 -9.20
C GLU A 301 -12.87 0.17 -9.53
N ARG A 302 -11.96 0.58 -10.42
CA ARG A 302 -10.69 -0.09 -10.69
C ARG A 302 -9.54 0.57 -9.93
N ASP A 303 -9.43 1.90 -10.04
CA ASP A 303 -8.30 2.65 -9.48
C ASP A 303 -8.69 3.48 -8.25
N TYR A 304 -9.95 3.92 -8.20
CA TYR A 304 -10.50 4.79 -7.15
C TYR A 304 -12.02 4.65 -7.06
N PHE A 305 -12.62 5.17 -5.99
CA PHE A 305 -14.07 5.16 -5.77
C PHE A 305 -14.66 6.57 -5.79
N THR A 306 -15.82 6.71 -6.43
CA THR A 306 -16.50 8.00 -6.61
C THR A 306 -17.50 8.34 -5.52
N THR A 307 -17.92 7.35 -4.74
CA THR A 307 -18.80 7.55 -3.58
C THR A 307 -18.21 6.88 -2.34
N VAL A 308 -18.48 7.45 -1.16
CA VAL A 308 -18.03 6.89 0.11
C VAL A 308 -18.68 5.52 0.40
N PRO A 309 -19.98 5.28 0.14
CA PRO A 309 -20.59 3.97 0.36
C PRO A 309 -19.96 2.86 -0.48
N GLU A 310 -19.74 3.08 -1.78
CA GLU A 310 -19.06 2.08 -2.64
C GLU A 310 -17.63 1.81 -2.15
N TYR A 311 -16.95 2.84 -1.64
CA TYR A 311 -15.61 2.66 -1.12
C TYR A 311 -15.60 1.84 0.18
N LEU A 312 -16.57 2.08 1.07
CA LEU A 312 -16.75 1.33 2.30
C LEU A 312 -16.97 -0.16 1.99
N ASP A 313 -17.89 -0.49 1.07
CA ASP A 313 -18.16 -1.87 0.66
C ASP A 313 -16.88 -2.57 0.12
N PHE A 314 -16.08 -1.84 -0.66
CA PHE A 314 -14.81 -2.35 -1.15
C PHE A 314 -13.79 -2.59 -0.03
N VAL A 315 -13.66 -1.67 0.92
CA VAL A 315 -12.75 -1.79 2.07
C VAL A 315 -13.14 -3.02 2.90
N GLU A 316 -14.41 -3.21 3.19
CA GLU A 316 -14.90 -4.38 3.92
C GLU A 316 -14.59 -5.70 3.19
N SER A 317 -14.87 -5.75 1.89
CA SER A 317 -14.59 -6.93 1.07
C SER A 317 -13.09 -7.23 0.98
N ARG A 318 -12.25 -6.21 0.87
CA ARG A 318 -10.79 -6.38 0.82
C ARG A 318 -10.20 -6.78 2.17
N PHE A 319 -10.74 -6.26 3.27
CA PHE A 319 -10.33 -6.69 4.60
C PHE A 319 -10.65 -8.17 4.82
N ASP A 320 -11.84 -8.61 4.42
CA ASP A 320 -12.22 -10.01 4.50
C ASP A 320 -11.32 -10.92 3.63
N GLN A 321 -10.91 -10.46 2.44
CA GLN A 321 -9.92 -11.15 1.62
C GLN A 321 -8.53 -11.20 2.29
N LEU A 322 -8.15 -10.18 3.06
CA LEU A 322 -6.91 -10.21 3.83
C LEU A 322 -6.99 -11.25 4.95
N LEU A 323 -8.14 -11.41 5.60
CA LEU A 323 -8.34 -12.35 6.71
C LEU A 323 -8.50 -13.81 6.25
N THR A 324 -9.30 -14.03 5.21
CA THR A 324 -9.82 -15.34 4.85
C THR A 324 -9.49 -15.71 3.41
N GLY A 325 -9.67 -16.99 3.07
CA GLY A 325 -9.58 -17.47 1.70
C GLY A 325 -8.20 -17.32 1.06
N GLU A 326 -8.12 -17.74 -0.20
CA GLU A 326 -6.89 -17.71 -0.98
C GLU A 326 -6.70 -16.35 -1.66
N ILE A 327 -5.50 -15.76 -1.52
CA ILE A 327 -5.04 -14.66 -2.35
C ILE A 327 -4.21 -15.25 -3.49
N ARG A 328 -4.79 -15.26 -4.69
CA ARG A 328 -4.15 -15.77 -5.90
C ARG A 328 -3.49 -14.63 -6.67
N ILE A 329 -2.20 -14.78 -6.98
CA ILE A 329 -1.42 -13.78 -7.70
C ILE A 329 -0.88 -14.38 -8.99
N GLU A 330 -1.24 -13.75 -10.11
CA GLU A 330 -0.76 -14.11 -11.44
C GLU A 330 0.34 -13.12 -11.85
N ARG A 331 1.58 -13.61 -11.96
CA ARG A 331 2.78 -12.78 -12.14
C ARG A 331 2.65 -11.80 -13.31
N GLN A 332 2.30 -12.32 -14.48
CA GLN A 332 2.15 -11.51 -15.70
C GLN A 332 1.10 -10.39 -15.53
N ARG A 333 -0.02 -10.69 -14.89
CA ARG A 333 -1.10 -9.72 -14.66
C ARG A 333 -0.68 -8.66 -13.65
N SER A 334 -0.01 -9.06 -12.57
CA SER A 334 0.51 -8.14 -11.56
C SER A 334 1.63 -7.24 -12.11
N GLU A 335 2.52 -7.77 -12.96
CA GLU A 335 3.53 -6.97 -13.66
C GLU A 335 2.91 -5.96 -14.63
N GLY A 336 1.85 -6.35 -15.33
CA GLY A 336 1.07 -5.42 -16.16
C GLY A 336 0.49 -4.27 -15.33
N ARG A 337 -0.18 -4.58 -14.21
CA ARG A 337 -0.74 -3.59 -13.27
C ARG A 337 0.34 -2.70 -12.65
N LYS A 338 1.50 -3.26 -12.33
CA LYS A 338 2.68 -2.50 -11.88
C LYS A 338 3.08 -1.45 -12.90
N ARG A 339 3.23 -1.82 -14.18
CA ARG A 339 3.55 -0.86 -15.26
C ARG A 339 2.46 0.20 -15.44
N ALA A 340 1.19 -0.17 -15.31
CA ALA A 340 0.10 0.81 -15.35
C ALA A 340 0.20 1.85 -14.23
N ARG A 341 0.61 1.44 -13.03
CA ARG A 341 0.89 2.33 -11.89
C ARG A 341 2.11 3.21 -12.13
N GLU A 342 3.17 2.71 -12.75
CA GLU A 342 4.34 3.51 -13.14
C GLU A 342 3.96 4.62 -14.15
N ILE A 343 3.09 4.32 -15.11
CA ILE A 343 2.55 5.33 -16.04
C ILE A 343 1.75 6.37 -15.26
N ARG A 344 0.84 5.94 -14.36
CA ARG A 344 0.09 6.87 -13.50
C ARG A 344 1.02 7.77 -12.69
N ASP A 345 2.08 7.21 -12.14
CA ASP A 345 3.07 7.93 -11.33
C ASP A 345 3.70 9.08 -12.10
N LEU A 346 4.14 8.80 -13.31
CA LEU A 346 4.71 9.78 -14.22
C LEU A 346 3.74 10.93 -14.50
N TYR A 347 2.47 10.64 -14.77
CA TYR A 347 1.48 11.69 -15.02
C TYR A 347 1.17 12.52 -13.77
N SER A 348 1.04 11.89 -12.59
CA SER A 348 0.87 12.59 -11.32
C SER A 348 2.06 13.51 -11.03
N ARG A 349 3.29 13.03 -11.23
CA ARG A 349 4.51 13.85 -11.05
C ARG A 349 4.61 14.99 -12.06
N ALA A 350 4.20 14.78 -13.30
CA ALA A 350 4.15 15.85 -14.30
C ALA A 350 3.20 16.98 -13.87
N VAL A 351 2.08 16.66 -13.23
CA VAL A 351 1.19 17.67 -12.61
C VAL A 351 1.94 18.44 -11.52
N LEU A 352 2.66 17.75 -10.62
CA LEU A 352 3.44 18.38 -9.56
C LEU A 352 4.57 19.28 -10.10
N MET A 353 5.14 18.98 -11.27
CA MET A 353 6.16 19.85 -11.88
C MET A 353 5.57 21.13 -12.52
N GLY A 354 4.24 21.22 -12.67
CA GLY A 354 3.56 22.43 -13.13
C GLY A 354 3.53 22.64 -14.66
N GLY A 355 3.05 23.83 -15.04
CA GLY A 355 2.38 24.13 -16.31
C GLY A 355 3.07 23.70 -17.62
N SER A 356 4.37 23.92 -17.80
CA SER A 356 5.04 23.53 -19.05
C SER A 356 5.23 22.02 -19.17
N THR A 357 5.60 21.35 -18.07
CA THR A 357 5.84 19.91 -18.04
C THR A 357 4.54 19.12 -18.19
N PHE A 358 3.49 19.49 -17.46
CA PHE A 358 2.21 18.82 -17.58
C PHE A 358 1.59 19.00 -18.97
N TRP A 359 1.71 20.19 -19.57
CA TRP A 359 1.21 20.45 -20.92
C TRP A 359 1.85 19.55 -21.99
N MET A 360 3.12 19.18 -21.82
CA MET A 360 3.81 18.27 -22.74
C MET A 360 3.18 16.87 -22.76
N VAL A 361 2.78 16.35 -21.60
CA VAL A 361 2.19 15.00 -21.48
C VAL A 361 0.67 14.99 -21.59
N GLU A 362 0.00 16.14 -21.40
CA GLU A 362 -1.47 16.19 -21.39
C GLU A 362 -2.08 15.62 -22.68
N ASN A 363 -1.47 15.93 -23.83
CA ASN A 363 -1.97 15.50 -25.14
C ASN A 363 -1.89 13.98 -25.34
N SER A 364 -1.01 13.29 -24.61
CA SER A 364 -0.84 11.83 -24.69
C SER A 364 -1.69 11.06 -23.68
N ILE A 365 -2.46 11.72 -22.79
CA ILE A 365 -3.27 11.04 -21.75
C ILE A 365 -4.18 9.96 -22.34
N LYS A 366 -4.85 10.23 -23.47
CA LYS A 366 -5.75 9.25 -24.11
C LYS A 366 -5.00 8.02 -24.59
N SER A 367 -3.83 8.20 -25.19
CA SER A 367 -2.96 7.10 -25.62
C SER A 367 -2.47 6.32 -24.42
N ALA A 368 -2.03 7.00 -23.36
CA ALA A 368 -1.61 6.37 -22.11
C ALA A 368 -2.74 5.57 -21.45
N LYS A 369 -3.99 6.05 -21.52
CA LYS A 369 -5.15 5.28 -21.03
C LYS A 369 -5.34 3.96 -21.77
N SER A 370 -5.23 3.95 -23.10
CA SER A 370 -5.31 2.70 -23.86
C SER A 370 -4.23 1.70 -23.46
N VAL A 371 -3.02 2.19 -23.16
CA VAL A 371 -1.91 1.36 -22.64
C VAL A 371 -2.22 0.82 -21.26
N VAL A 372 -2.65 1.69 -20.33
CA VAL A 372 -3.02 1.32 -18.96
C VAL A 372 -4.14 0.28 -18.96
N ASP A 373 -5.16 0.47 -19.80
CA ASP A 373 -6.29 -0.45 -19.90
C ASP A 373 -5.84 -1.84 -20.40
N ALA A 374 -4.97 -1.91 -21.42
CA ALA A 374 -4.41 -3.16 -21.94
C ALA A 374 -3.47 -3.88 -20.93
N LEU A 375 -2.64 -3.10 -20.23
CA LEU A 375 -1.77 -3.61 -19.17
C LEU A 375 -2.57 -4.23 -18.01
N TRP A 376 -3.75 -3.69 -17.71
CA TRP A 376 -4.59 -4.15 -16.62
C TRP A 376 -5.33 -5.47 -16.91
N THR A 377 -5.65 -5.71 -18.19
CA THR A 377 -6.30 -6.94 -18.67
C THR A 377 -5.32 -8.08 -18.93
N GLY A 378 -4.01 -7.77 -19.06
CA GLY A 378 -2.96 -8.75 -19.35
C GLY A 378 -2.59 -8.84 -20.83
N ASP A 379 -3.08 -7.94 -21.68
CA ASP A 379 -2.80 -7.89 -23.13
C ASP A 379 -1.44 -7.22 -23.44
N GLY A 380 -0.40 -7.59 -22.68
CA GLY A 380 0.82 -6.81 -22.47
C GLY A 380 1.80 -6.70 -23.64
N ASP A 381 1.64 -7.47 -24.72
CA ASP A 381 2.59 -7.48 -25.85
C ASP A 381 2.69 -6.12 -26.57
N GLN A 382 1.65 -5.28 -26.49
CA GLN A 382 1.64 -3.93 -27.08
C GLN A 382 2.22 -2.85 -26.15
N SER A 383 2.51 -3.18 -24.89
CA SER A 383 2.86 -2.18 -23.87
C SER A 383 4.27 -1.62 -24.01
N SER A 384 5.26 -2.41 -24.44
CA SER A 384 6.66 -1.97 -24.49
C SER A 384 6.90 -0.87 -25.53
N GLU A 385 6.35 -1.00 -26.74
CA GLU A 385 6.46 0.06 -27.77
C GLU A 385 5.72 1.33 -27.37
N LEU A 386 4.55 1.18 -26.73
CA LEU A 386 3.75 2.33 -26.30
C LEU A 386 4.35 3.02 -25.08
N ILE A 387 4.95 2.28 -24.15
CA ILE A 387 5.74 2.83 -23.05
C ILE A 387 6.93 3.57 -23.64
N GLN A 388 7.70 2.97 -24.55
CA GLN A 388 8.84 3.65 -25.17
C GLN A 388 8.42 4.96 -25.87
N ARG A 389 7.31 4.96 -26.61
CA ARG A 389 6.76 6.21 -27.20
C ARG A 389 6.38 7.24 -26.14
N LEU A 390 5.73 6.81 -25.06
CA LEU A 390 5.42 7.70 -23.93
C LEU A 390 6.70 8.28 -23.31
N LEU A 391 7.78 7.50 -23.23
CA LEU A 391 9.08 7.95 -22.73
C LEU A 391 9.74 8.95 -23.69
N ASP A 392 9.67 8.69 -24.99
CA ASP A 392 10.24 9.55 -26.03
C ASP A 392 9.50 10.91 -26.11
N ASP A 393 8.21 10.92 -25.77
CA ASP A 393 7.38 12.14 -25.72
C ASP A 393 7.63 13.00 -24.46
N LEU A 394 8.34 12.47 -23.45
CA LEU A 394 8.70 13.24 -22.26
C LEU A 394 9.88 14.18 -22.54
N PRO A 395 9.91 15.38 -21.94
CA PRO A 395 11.10 16.21 -21.96
C PRO A 395 12.31 15.45 -21.39
N PRO A 396 13.55 15.79 -21.76
CA PRO A 396 14.76 15.16 -21.20
C PRO A 396 14.80 15.18 -19.67
N ASP A 397 14.30 16.26 -19.05
CA ASP A 397 14.15 16.38 -17.59
C ASP A 397 13.03 15.49 -17.02
N GLY A 398 12.09 15.10 -17.88
CA GLY A 398 11.04 14.10 -17.64
C GLY A 398 11.61 12.67 -17.55
N SER A 399 12.75 12.37 -18.19
CA SER A 399 13.43 11.08 -17.98
C SER A 399 13.96 10.93 -16.54
N ALA A 400 14.30 12.03 -15.87
CA ALA A 400 14.65 12.05 -14.45
C ALA A 400 13.43 11.86 -13.50
N VAL A 401 12.19 11.93 -14.04
CA VAL A 401 10.95 11.61 -13.31
C VAL A 401 10.82 10.10 -13.10
N LEU A 402 11.50 9.30 -13.93
CA LEU A 402 11.44 7.83 -13.98
C LEU A 402 12.56 7.12 -13.21
N CYS A 403 13.26 7.81 -12.29
CA CYS A 403 14.35 7.20 -11.54
C CYS A 403 13.94 5.87 -10.86
N GLN A 404 14.47 4.78 -11.43
CA GLN A 404 14.72 3.45 -10.91
C GLN A 404 13.60 2.87 -10.02
N THR A 405 12.60 2.26 -10.65
CA THR A 405 11.70 1.30 -9.97
C THR A 405 12.44 0.01 -9.64
N GLY A 406 13.31 0.07 -8.63
CA GLY A 406 13.72 -1.05 -7.76
C GLY A 406 14.44 -2.27 -8.37
N THR A 407 14.48 -2.46 -9.70
CA THR A 407 15.37 -3.45 -10.28
C THR A 407 16.77 -2.82 -10.32
N ALA A 408 17.61 -3.23 -9.39
CA ALA A 408 19.04 -2.94 -9.41
C ALA A 408 19.67 -3.61 -10.65
N THR A 409 19.41 -3.07 -11.83
CA THR A 409 20.32 -3.21 -12.96
C THR A 409 21.05 -1.87 -13.02
N PRO A 410 22.36 -1.83 -12.70
CA PRO A 410 23.12 -0.60 -12.83
C PRO A 410 22.95 -0.09 -14.26
N LEU A 411 22.59 1.20 -14.41
CA LEU A 411 22.89 1.88 -15.66
C LEU A 411 24.39 1.70 -15.91
N ALA A 412 24.76 1.30 -17.14
CA ALA A 412 26.14 1.16 -17.55
C ALA A 412 26.94 2.35 -17.02
N GLU A 413 28.11 2.08 -16.45
CA GLU A 413 28.96 3.08 -15.79
C GLU A 413 29.00 4.38 -16.62
N PRO A 414 28.79 5.55 -15.99
CA PRO A 414 28.87 6.81 -16.70
C PRO A 414 30.23 6.89 -17.37
N ASN A 415 30.22 7.12 -18.69
CA ASN A 415 31.42 7.24 -19.50
C ASN A 415 32.35 8.29 -18.85
N PRO A 416 33.54 7.91 -18.34
CA PRO A 416 34.40 8.81 -17.58
C PRO A 416 34.95 10.00 -18.41
N GLY A 417 34.61 10.08 -19.69
CA GLY A 417 34.99 11.18 -20.59
C GLY A 417 34.03 12.37 -20.67
N ALA A 418 32.95 12.44 -19.90
CA ALA A 418 31.94 13.51 -20.01
C ALA A 418 32.01 14.60 -18.91
N ILE A 419 33.20 14.85 -18.36
CA ILE A 419 33.52 16.10 -17.66
C ILE A 419 34.80 16.65 -18.28
N GLY A 420 34.62 17.56 -19.24
CA GLY A 420 35.64 18.36 -19.89
C GLY A 420 35.05 19.69 -20.30
#